data_AF-A0A1D8ACF6-F1
#
_entry.id   AF-A0A1D8ACF6-F1
#
_cell.length_a   1.000
_cell.length_b   1.000
_cell.length_c   1.000
_cell.angle_alpha   90.00
_cell.angle_beta   90.00
_cell.angle_gamma   90.00
#
_symmetry.space_group_name_H-M   'P 1'
#
loop_
_entity.id
_entity.type
_entity.pdbx_description
1 polymer ?
#
loop_
_entity_poly.entity_id
_entity_poly.type
_entity_poly.pdbx_seq_one_letter_code
_entity_poly.pdbx_strand_id
1 'polypeptide(L)'
;MSANIDIDEIFAQDRENRPTERTLPWEESRDGMTVVVEPKPHWAEDMRVFRLDAREHCRYAEWTAHGVRARFFGHIDTSGDDLMMKARAMIAREIADGLWS
;
A
#
# COMPACT_ATOMS: atom_id res chain seq x y z
N MET A 1 -6.21 -30.06 7.40
CA MET A 1 -5.30 -29.17 8.13
C MET A 1 -5.37 -27.87 7.38
N SER A 2 -6.12 -26.88 7.90
CA SER A 2 -6.20 -25.57 7.27
C SER A 2 -4.79 -24.98 7.26
N ALA A 3 -4.28 -24.64 6.08
CA ALA A 3 -3.05 -23.87 6.01
C ALA A 3 -3.32 -22.56 6.75
N ASN A 4 -2.61 -22.32 7.85
CA ASN A 4 -2.73 -21.08 8.59
C ASN A 4 -2.05 -20.00 7.75
N ILE A 5 -2.78 -19.42 6.79
CA ILE A 5 -2.26 -18.43 5.87
C ILE A 5 -1.73 -17.24 6.68
N ASP A 6 -0.48 -16.86 6.43
CA ASP A 6 0.17 -15.76 7.12
C ASP A 6 -0.20 -14.42 6.45
N ILE A 7 -0.21 -13.33 7.21
CA ILE A 7 -0.43 -11.98 6.70
C ILE A 7 0.61 -11.68 5.60
N ASP A 8 1.86 -12.04 5.83
CA ASP A 8 2.92 -11.80 4.84
C ASP A 8 2.70 -12.60 3.55
N GLU A 9 2.13 -13.78 3.64
CA GLU A 9 1.77 -14.59 2.47
C GLU A 9 0.62 -13.96 1.68
N ILE A 10 -0.40 -13.43 2.34
CA ILE A 10 -1.51 -12.69 1.68
C ILE A 10 -0.98 -11.48 0.92
N PHE A 11 -0.12 -10.66 1.56
CA PHE A 11 0.49 -9.50 0.91
C PHE A 11 1.41 -9.92 -0.24
N ALA A 12 2.15 -11.02 -0.10
CA ALA A 12 3.00 -11.53 -1.17
C ALA A 12 2.17 -11.97 -2.39
N GLN A 13 1.08 -12.72 -2.16
CA GLN A 13 0.16 -13.15 -3.21
C GLN A 13 -0.51 -11.96 -3.91
N ASP A 14 -1.02 -10.96 -3.16
CA ASP A 14 -1.60 -9.75 -3.77
C ASP A 14 -0.56 -9.04 -4.66
N ARG A 15 0.71 -9.00 -4.25
CA ARG A 15 1.80 -8.35 -4.99
C ARG A 15 2.15 -9.02 -6.32
N GLU A 16 1.77 -10.29 -6.53
CA GLU A 16 1.93 -10.98 -7.81
C GLU A 16 1.06 -10.37 -8.91
N ASN A 17 -0.05 -9.73 -8.53
CA ASN A 17 -0.92 -9.01 -9.47
C ASN A 17 -0.25 -7.73 -10.01
N ARG A 18 -0.72 -7.27 -11.17
CA ARG A 18 -0.26 -5.97 -11.71
C ARG A 18 -0.64 -4.85 -10.74
N PRO A 19 0.11 -3.74 -10.67
CA PRO A 19 -0.19 -2.65 -9.72
C PRO A 19 -1.66 -2.17 -9.71
N THR A 20 -2.34 -2.18 -10.86
CA THR A 20 -3.75 -1.76 -10.98
C THR A 20 -4.77 -2.80 -10.52
N GLU A 21 -4.34 -4.04 -10.30
CA GLU A 21 -5.16 -5.18 -9.88
C GLU A 21 -4.96 -5.52 -8.40
N ARG A 22 -3.95 -4.92 -7.77
CA ARG A 22 -3.66 -5.07 -6.34
C ARG A 22 -4.76 -4.46 -5.49
N THR A 23 -5.06 -5.14 -4.39
CA THR A 23 -6.10 -4.77 -3.44
C THR A 23 -5.55 -4.37 -2.08
N LEU A 24 -4.27 -4.66 -1.81
CA LEU A 24 -3.55 -4.26 -0.60
C LEU A 24 -2.49 -3.21 -0.90
N PRO A 25 -2.14 -2.34 0.07
CA PRO A 25 -1.04 -1.40 -0.11
C PRO A 25 0.30 -2.14 -0.22
N TRP A 26 1.21 -1.57 -1.00
CA TRP A 26 2.56 -2.14 -1.15
C TRP A 26 3.64 -1.06 -1.10
N GLU A 27 4.82 -1.47 -0.68
CA GLU A 27 6.00 -0.61 -0.68
C GLU A 27 6.66 -0.54 -2.06
N GLU A 28 7.17 0.63 -2.40
CA GLU A 28 8.14 0.83 -3.46
C GLU A 28 9.30 1.66 -2.93
N SER A 29 10.52 1.30 -3.33
CA SER A 29 11.72 2.06 -3.00
C SER A 29 12.45 2.49 -4.27
N ARG A 30 12.81 3.77 -4.35
CA ARG A 30 13.67 4.32 -5.41
C ARG A 30 14.63 5.33 -4.81
N ASP A 31 15.91 5.21 -5.14
CA ASP A 31 16.99 6.12 -4.73
C ASP A 31 16.98 6.47 -3.23
N GLY A 32 16.71 5.47 -2.38
CA GLY A 32 16.70 5.63 -0.91
C GLY A 32 15.41 6.20 -0.31
N MET A 33 14.41 6.57 -1.13
CA MET A 33 13.07 6.91 -0.65
C MET A 33 12.16 5.69 -0.75
N THR A 34 11.52 5.34 0.37
CA THR A 34 10.43 4.35 0.40
C THR A 34 9.08 5.04 0.49
N VAL A 35 8.16 4.55 -0.32
CA VAL A 35 6.77 4.98 -0.36
C VAL A 35 5.85 3.77 -0.26
N VAL A 36 4.62 4.01 0.19
CA VAL A 36 3.53 3.05 0.17
C VAL A 36 2.51 3.49 -0.86
N VAL A 37 2.19 2.63 -1.81
CA VAL A 37 1.15 2.86 -2.80
C VAL A 37 -0.17 2.35 -2.23
N GLU A 38 -1.17 3.22 -2.19
CA GLU A 38 -2.53 2.88 -1.80
C GLU A 38 -3.32 2.46 -3.06
N PRO A 39 -3.84 1.23 -3.11
CA PRO A 39 -4.70 0.79 -4.20
C PRO A 39 -5.95 1.66 -4.24
N LYS A 40 -6.36 2.05 -5.46
CA LYS A 40 -7.47 2.98 -5.65
C LYS A 40 -8.79 2.24 -5.82
N PRO A 41 -9.92 2.81 -5.38
CA PRO A 41 -11.22 2.34 -5.83
C PRO A 41 -11.38 2.59 -7.34
N HIS A 42 -12.24 1.82 -8.00
CA HIS A 42 -12.41 1.83 -9.47
C HIS A 42 -12.71 3.24 -10.05
N TRP A 43 -13.37 4.10 -9.28
CA TRP A 43 -13.77 5.46 -9.69
C TRP A 43 -12.69 6.53 -9.53
N ALA A 44 -11.61 6.26 -8.78
CA ALA A 44 -10.52 7.22 -8.64
C ALA A 44 -9.72 7.30 -9.93
N GLU A 45 -9.23 8.49 -10.30
CA GLU A 45 -8.43 8.69 -11.52
C GLU A 45 -7.08 7.97 -11.42
N ASP A 46 -6.42 8.06 -10.28
CA ASP A 46 -5.08 7.52 -10.05
C ASP A 46 -4.93 6.99 -8.61
N MET A 47 -3.91 6.16 -8.40
CA MET A 47 -3.50 5.67 -7.08
C MET A 47 -2.76 6.77 -6.32
N ARG A 48 -2.77 6.68 -4.99
CA ARG A 48 -2.02 7.59 -4.13
C ARG A 48 -0.74 6.92 -3.64
N VAL A 49 0.29 7.72 -3.50
CA VAL A 49 1.59 7.29 -3.01
C VAL A 49 1.91 8.11 -1.79
N PHE A 50 2.16 7.46 -0.66
CA PHE A 50 2.47 8.10 0.60
C PHE A 50 3.92 7.84 0.95
N ARG A 51 4.64 8.85 1.42
CA ARG A 51 5.97 8.63 1.97
C ARG A 51 5.86 7.75 3.20
N LEU A 52 6.80 6.81 3.34
CA LEU A 52 6.81 5.92 4.51
C LEU A 52 6.97 6.72 5.80
N ASP A 53 7.94 7.63 5.83
CA ASP A 53 8.43 8.33 7.03
C ASP A 53 7.83 9.72 7.25
N ALA A 54 6.98 10.19 6.35
CA ALA A 54 6.41 11.53 6.38
C ALA A 54 4.94 11.51 6.01
N ARG A 55 4.15 12.42 6.60
CA ARG A 55 2.75 12.64 6.24
C ARG A 55 2.65 13.45 4.97
N GLU A 56 3.16 12.89 3.88
CA GLU A 56 3.17 13.50 2.56
C GLU A 56 2.73 12.48 1.52
N HIS A 57 2.04 12.95 0.48
CA HIS A 57 1.52 12.11 -0.58
C HIS A 57 1.65 12.76 -1.96
N CYS A 58 1.68 11.94 -3.00
CA CYS A 58 1.54 12.37 -4.38
C CYS A 58 0.67 11.36 -5.17
N ARG A 59 0.48 11.62 -6.46
CA ARG A 59 -0.18 10.71 -7.40
C ARG A 59 0.80 9.63 -7.85
N TYR A 60 0.33 8.41 -8.10
CA TYR A 60 1.20 7.33 -8.56
C TYR A 60 1.82 7.62 -9.93
N ALA A 61 1.11 8.32 -10.83
CA ALA A 61 1.69 8.82 -12.08
C ALA A 61 2.88 9.76 -11.84
N GLU A 62 2.82 10.62 -10.82
CA GLU A 62 3.89 11.56 -10.47
C GLU A 62 5.12 10.81 -9.91
N TRP A 63 4.88 9.87 -9.00
CA TRP A 63 5.94 9.00 -8.45
C TRP A 63 6.61 8.15 -9.53
N THR A 64 5.83 7.53 -10.42
CA THR A 64 6.37 6.66 -11.46
C THR A 64 7.20 7.44 -12.48
N ALA A 65 6.80 8.67 -12.82
CA ALA A 65 7.51 9.54 -13.76
C ALA A 65 8.77 10.20 -13.16
N HIS A 66 8.74 10.56 -11.88
CA HIS A 66 9.77 11.44 -11.29
C HIS A 66 10.54 10.83 -10.10
N GLY A 67 10.08 9.71 -9.55
CA GLY A 67 10.71 9.05 -8.40
C GLY A 67 10.90 10.02 -7.23
N VAL A 68 12.11 10.07 -6.67
CA VAL A 68 12.45 10.98 -5.55
C VAL A 68 12.25 12.47 -5.86
N ARG A 69 12.13 12.84 -7.14
CA ARG A 69 11.87 14.23 -7.58
C ARG A 69 10.38 14.55 -7.71
N ALA A 70 9.51 13.56 -7.48
CA ALA A 70 8.06 13.75 -7.46
C ALA A 70 7.68 14.82 -6.43
N ARG A 71 6.69 15.64 -6.79
CA ARG A 71 6.19 16.65 -5.86
C ARG A 71 5.20 16.03 -4.87
N PHE A 72 5.63 15.92 -3.62
CA PHE A 72 4.77 15.51 -2.52
C PHE A 72 4.05 16.70 -1.86
N PHE A 73 2.86 16.44 -1.34
CA PHE A 73 2.02 17.40 -0.62
C PHE A 73 1.68 16.86 0.76
N GLY A 74 1.65 17.74 1.77
CA GLY A 74 1.25 17.36 3.12
C GLY A 74 -0.11 16.66 3.16
N HIS A 75 -0.19 15.58 3.92
CA HIS A 75 -1.43 14.88 4.24
C HIS A 75 -1.73 15.08 5.73
N ILE A 76 -2.98 15.41 6.05
CA ILE A 76 -3.33 15.84 7.41
C ILE A 76 -3.21 14.69 8.43
N ASP A 77 -3.57 13.47 8.02
CA ASP A 77 -3.82 12.37 8.98
C ASP A 77 -3.00 11.08 8.78
N THR A 78 -2.20 10.95 7.72
CA THR A 78 -1.62 9.64 7.38
C THR A 78 -0.27 9.75 6.70
N SER A 79 0.59 8.79 7.01
CA SER A 79 1.81 8.43 6.29
C SER A 79 1.64 7.06 5.61
N GLY A 80 2.67 6.61 4.89
CA GLY A 80 2.73 5.25 4.36
C GLY A 80 2.79 4.20 5.46
N ASP A 81 3.50 4.47 6.56
CA ASP A 81 3.61 3.54 7.69
C ASP A 81 2.24 3.34 8.37
N ASP A 82 1.48 4.43 8.53
CA ASP A 82 0.10 4.38 9.05
C ASP A 82 -0.82 3.53 8.16
N LEU A 83 -0.66 3.63 6.83
CA LEU A 83 -1.45 2.85 5.87
C LEU A 83 -1.10 1.36 5.93
N MET A 84 0.19 1.04 5.95
CA MET A 84 0.65 -0.35 6.04
C MET A 84 0.19 -0.99 7.35
N MET A 85 0.33 -0.27 8.47
CA MET A 85 -0.15 -0.72 9.78
C MET A 85 -1.67 -1.00 9.76
N LYS A 86 -2.47 -0.10 9.20
CA LYS A 86 -3.94 -0.29 9.10
C LYS A 86 -4.30 -1.51 8.26
N ALA A 87 -3.66 -1.68 7.11
CA ALA A 87 -3.95 -2.82 6.23
C ALA A 87 -3.56 -4.15 6.87
N ARG A 88 -2.39 -4.23 7.52
CA ARG A 88 -1.97 -5.44 8.25
C ARG A 88 -2.91 -5.75 9.42
N ALA A 89 -3.37 -4.74 10.16
CA ALA A 89 -4.34 -4.93 11.23
C ALA A 89 -5.71 -5.42 10.72
N MET A 90 -6.15 -4.95 9.56
CA MET A 90 -7.37 -5.40 8.90
C MET A 90 -7.27 -6.89 8.53
N ILE A 91 -6.20 -7.30 7.83
CA ILE A 91 -6.00 -8.71 7.46
C ILE A 91 -5.88 -9.61 8.69
N ALA A 92 -5.13 -9.18 9.72
CA ALA A 92 -5.05 -9.93 10.98
C ALA A 92 -6.43 -10.17 11.60
N ARG A 93 -7.32 -9.17 11.52
CA ARG A 93 -8.69 -9.28 12.02
C ARG A 93 -9.51 -10.25 11.19
N GLU A 94 -9.44 -10.19 9.87
CA GLU A 94 -10.17 -11.09 8.97
C GLU A 94 -9.73 -12.55 9.14
N ILE A 95 -8.43 -12.80 9.36
CA ILE A 95 -7.92 -14.14 9.68
C ILE A 95 -8.51 -14.63 11.01
N ALA A 96 -8.51 -13.78 12.05
CA ALA A 96 -9.09 -14.13 13.35
C ALA A 96 -10.60 -14.39 13.29
N ASP A 97 -11.31 -13.70 12.39
CA ASP A 97 -12.73 -13.90 12.12
C ASP A 97 -13.00 -15.11 11.18
N GLY A 98 -11.95 -15.81 10.71
CA GLY A 98 -12.06 -17.03 9.90
C GLY A 98 -12.47 -16.78 8.45
N LEU A 99 -12.24 -15.58 7.92
CA LEU A 99 -12.60 -15.19 6.55
C LEU A 99 -11.59 -15.67 5.49
N TRP A 100 -10.46 -16.21 5.94
CA TRP A 100 -9.40 -16.76 5.10
C TRP A 100 -9.32 -18.28 5.33
N SER A 101 -9.48 -19.09 4.27
CA SER A 101 -9.66 -20.55 4.31
C SER A 101 -8.64 -21.32 3.50
#